data_AF-A0A0K8VSN6-F1
#
_entry.id   AF-A0A0K8VSN6-F1
#
_cell.length_a   1.000
_cell.length_b   1.000
_cell.length_c   1.000
_cell.angle_alpha   90.00
_cell.angle_beta   90.00
_cell.angle_gamma   90.00
#
_symmetry.space_group_name_H-M   'P 1'
#
loop_
_entity.id
_entity.type
_entity.pdbx_description
1 polymer ?
#
loop_
_entity_poly.entity_id
_entity_poly.type
_entity_poly.pdbx_seq_one_letter_code
_entity_poly.pdbx_strand_id
1 'polypeptide(L)'
;MATNGNGYSRNSNGALSSNGTTTVLKYEKSSCLFCNEWFDSQTFTEHLIHCGQVLEQCPNSCNAFVPRIRMRTHLKECPRAKAQPQQSNSLERLDQFMDNRINQLEKDLSALRSVLNEEIGQRLHLITDVGNLRKYNQVLEDWKHEADESVRGVKALLNEEIVQRQFEVGEAYKDNVANFEMIKKVKADIQGEMDVLQKNIQQLSLEVAEHVNHLNDNTMKLEEMILENEKKNLDKFIEIEEFLNVLDGDLKTKFVANSDLNAKQANMDLEVKSMKNIVCETEERCEKLEGIVNEIDTKLHQTMQTLADLENHLATQQRLTSIQNTRGHLIWRIKDFSKKLEEAKQYETILHSAMFSNKPYGYALRVS
;
A
#
# COMPACT_ATOMS: atom_id res chain seq x y z
N MET A 1 -3.44 20.75 -49.28
CA MET A 1 -3.49 21.94 -50.16
C MET A 1 -4.07 21.52 -51.51
N ALA A 2 -4.78 22.42 -52.19
CA ALA A 2 -5.19 22.33 -53.60
C ALA A 2 -5.77 21.00 -54.11
N THR A 3 -7.10 20.87 -54.07
CA THR A 3 -7.86 20.10 -55.07
C THR A 3 -8.84 21.04 -55.75
N ASN A 4 -8.90 21.01 -57.09
CA ASN A 4 -9.80 21.88 -57.85
C ASN A 4 -11.24 21.38 -57.74
N GLY A 5 -12.16 22.27 -57.39
CA GLY A 5 -13.59 22.03 -57.52
C GLY A 5 -14.09 22.36 -58.94
N ASN A 6 -15.12 21.65 -59.38
CA ASN A 6 -15.98 22.13 -60.46
C ASN A 6 -17.42 21.68 -60.16
N GLY A 7 -18.25 22.59 -59.66
CA GLY A 7 -19.55 22.29 -59.09
C GLY A 7 -20.70 22.62 -60.03
N TYR A 8 -21.64 21.69 -60.18
CA TYR A 8 -22.94 21.93 -60.82
C TYR A 8 -24.07 21.66 -59.83
N SER A 9 -24.39 22.66 -59.00
CA SER A 9 -25.56 22.62 -58.15
C SER A 9 -26.83 22.82 -58.97
N ARG A 10 -27.69 21.79 -59.04
CA ARG A 10 -29.12 22.01 -59.26
C ARG A 10 -29.68 22.75 -58.04
N ASN A 11 -30.58 23.69 -58.25
CA ASN A 11 -31.78 23.69 -57.42
C ASN A 11 -33.01 24.17 -58.21
N SER A 12 -34.18 23.69 -57.77
CA SER A 12 -35.47 23.90 -58.42
C SER A 12 -36.14 25.22 -58.01
N ASN A 13 -36.99 25.75 -58.89
CA ASN A 13 -38.42 26.04 -58.65
C ASN A 13 -38.96 27.07 -59.66
N GLY A 14 -40.22 26.94 -60.06
CA GLY A 14 -40.91 27.85 -60.97
C GLY A 14 -42.27 27.31 -61.37
N ALA A 15 -43.33 27.76 -60.70
CA ALA A 15 -44.69 27.31 -60.98
C ALA A 15 -45.23 27.92 -62.28
N LEU A 16 -46.05 27.17 -63.01
CA LEU A 16 -46.81 27.73 -64.13
C LEU A 16 -47.88 28.70 -63.59
N SER A 17 -47.87 29.93 -64.11
CA SER A 17 -49.01 30.83 -64.07
C SER A 17 -49.22 31.38 -65.48
N SER A 18 -50.46 31.34 -65.94
CA SER A 18 -50.86 31.77 -67.27
C SER A 18 -50.90 33.29 -67.39
N ASN A 19 -50.27 33.85 -68.43
CA ASN A 19 -50.71 35.10 -69.04
C ASN A 19 -50.35 35.07 -70.53
N GLY A 20 -51.34 35.31 -71.39
CA GLY A 20 -51.14 35.31 -72.84
C GLY A 20 -50.69 36.66 -73.35
N THR A 21 -49.47 36.73 -73.92
CA THR A 21 -48.95 37.94 -74.56
C THR A 21 -48.46 37.59 -75.96
N THR A 22 -49.20 37.99 -76.99
CA THR A 22 -48.79 37.78 -78.39
C THR A 22 -47.62 38.70 -78.74
N THR A 23 -46.40 38.15 -78.69
CA THR A 23 -45.17 38.87 -79.07
C THR A 23 -45.13 39.09 -80.59
N VAL A 24 -45.50 40.30 -81.01
CA VAL A 24 -45.34 40.73 -82.41
C VAL A 24 -43.84 40.89 -82.72
N LEU A 25 -43.25 39.85 -83.32
CA LEU A 25 -41.85 39.85 -83.76
C LEU A 25 -41.66 40.87 -84.89
N LYS A 26 -40.98 41.97 -84.58
CA LYS A 26 -40.69 43.05 -85.52
C LYS A 26 -39.38 42.76 -86.26
N TYR A 27 -39.47 41.99 -87.35
CA TYR A 27 -38.31 41.64 -88.18
C TYR A 27 -37.71 42.89 -88.84
N GLU A 28 -36.44 43.19 -88.54
CA GLU A 28 -35.73 44.37 -89.06
C GLU A 28 -35.30 44.22 -90.53
N LYS A 29 -35.11 42.96 -90.97
CA LYS A 29 -34.78 42.58 -92.36
C LYS A 29 -35.70 41.47 -92.85
N SER A 30 -35.99 41.46 -94.14
CA SER A 30 -36.81 40.46 -94.83
C SER A 30 -36.10 39.95 -96.09
N SER A 31 -36.19 38.65 -96.35
CA SER A 31 -35.59 38.02 -97.53
C SER A 31 -36.56 37.98 -98.72
N CYS A 32 -36.05 38.23 -99.91
CA CYS A 32 -36.85 38.15 -101.14
C CYS A 32 -36.93 36.72 -101.64
N LEU A 33 -38.13 36.14 -101.69
CA LEU A 33 -38.39 34.77 -102.16
C LEU A 33 -38.01 34.50 -103.63
N PHE A 34 -37.68 35.55 -104.41
CA PHE A 34 -37.35 35.44 -105.84
C PHE A 34 -35.84 35.53 -106.13
N CYS A 35 -35.05 36.22 -105.31
CA CYS A 35 -33.58 36.29 -105.46
C CYS A 35 -32.78 35.79 -104.24
N ASN A 36 -33.45 35.49 -103.13
CA ASN A 36 -32.88 35.08 -101.83
C ASN A 36 -31.94 36.09 -101.15
N GLU A 37 -31.93 37.34 -101.61
CA GLU A 37 -31.21 38.45 -100.96
C GLU A 37 -32.03 39.05 -99.80
N TRP A 38 -31.34 39.66 -98.83
CA TRP A 38 -31.93 40.23 -97.62
C TRP A 38 -31.96 41.76 -97.69
N PHE A 39 -33.13 42.34 -97.45
CA PHE A 39 -33.36 43.79 -97.48
C PHE A 39 -33.89 44.28 -96.14
N ASP A 40 -33.63 45.54 -95.80
CA ASP A 40 -34.22 46.18 -94.63
C ASP A 40 -35.73 46.35 -94.84
N SER A 41 -36.53 46.19 -93.78
CA SER A 41 -38.00 46.18 -93.88
C SER A 41 -38.63 47.50 -94.37
N GLN A 42 -37.84 48.56 -94.58
CA GLN A 42 -38.26 49.79 -95.26
C GLN A 42 -38.09 49.73 -96.80
N THR A 43 -37.05 49.06 -97.30
CA THR A 43 -36.72 48.99 -98.74
C THR A 43 -37.21 47.70 -99.41
N PHE A 44 -37.60 46.69 -98.62
CA PHE A 44 -38.09 45.40 -99.11
C PHE A 44 -39.28 45.53 -100.10
N THR A 45 -40.24 46.41 -99.85
CA THR A 45 -41.40 46.63 -100.73
C THR A 45 -40.99 47.21 -102.09
N GLU A 46 -40.03 48.15 -102.10
CA GLU A 46 -39.48 48.73 -103.33
C GLU A 46 -38.65 47.69 -104.10
N HIS A 47 -37.86 46.87 -103.41
CA HIS A 47 -37.18 45.73 -104.02
C HIS A 47 -38.17 44.78 -104.71
N LEU A 48 -39.28 44.38 -104.06
CA LEU A 48 -40.28 43.49 -104.67
C LEU A 48 -40.88 44.07 -105.95
N ILE A 49 -41.09 45.39 -106.02
CA ILE A 49 -41.59 46.08 -107.21
C ILE A 49 -40.57 46.00 -108.37
N HIS A 50 -39.26 45.99 -108.08
CA HIS A 50 -38.20 46.02 -109.10
C HIS A 50 -37.43 44.69 -109.32
N CYS A 51 -37.64 43.67 -108.49
CA CYS A 51 -36.88 42.42 -108.51
C CYS A 51 -36.91 41.70 -109.87
N GLY A 52 -35.74 41.58 -110.51
CA GLY A 52 -35.61 41.04 -111.86
C GLY A 52 -35.92 39.54 -112.01
N GLN A 53 -36.02 38.81 -110.90
CA GLN A 53 -36.35 37.37 -110.89
C GLN A 53 -37.85 37.08 -110.78
N VAL A 54 -38.69 38.09 -110.53
CA VAL A 54 -40.15 37.94 -110.53
C VAL A 54 -40.60 37.44 -111.91
N LEU A 55 -41.44 36.40 -111.91
CA LEU A 55 -41.97 35.78 -113.11
C LEU A 55 -43.17 36.60 -113.64
N GLU A 56 -43.06 37.09 -114.87
CA GLU A 56 -44.11 37.85 -115.54
C GLU A 56 -44.64 37.06 -116.75
N GLN A 57 -45.94 37.18 -117.03
CA GLN A 57 -46.53 36.55 -118.21
C GLN A 57 -46.03 37.26 -119.48
N CYS A 58 -45.60 36.50 -120.48
CA CYS A 58 -45.14 37.09 -121.75
C CYS A 58 -46.29 37.86 -122.45
N PRO A 59 -46.08 39.13 -122.86
CA PRO A 59 -47.13 39.95 -123.48
C PRO A 59 -47.57 39.44 -124.86
N ASN A 60 -46.76 38.61 -125.55
CA ASN A 60 -47.18 37.89 -126.76
C ASN A 60 -48.08 36.67 -126.46
N SER A 61 -48.51 36.50 -125.20
CA SER A 61 -49.41 35.44 -124.72
C SER A 61 -49.02 34.03 -125.17
N CYS A 62 -47.74 33.69 -125.15
CA CYS A 62 -47.23 32.35 -125.46
C CYS A 62 -47.39 31.33 -124.30
N ASN A 63 -48.18 31.70 -123.27
CA ASN A 63 -48.36 30.99 -122.00
C ASN A 63 -47.09 30.76 -121.16
N ALA A 64 -45.93 31.28 -121.57
CA ALA A 64 -44.73 31.29 -120.74
C ALA A 64 -44.79 32.41 -119.68
N PHE A 65 -44.47 32.05 -118.44
CA PHE A 65 -44.06 32.97 -117.39
C PHE A 65 -42.53 33.04 -117.38
N VAL A 66 -41.98 34.25 -117.45
CA VAL A 66 -40.55 34.49 -117.70
C VAL A 66 -40.02 35.47 -116.65
N PRO A 67 -38.83 35.24 -116.04
CA PRO A 67 -38.23 36.22 -115.15
C PRO A 67 -38.09 37.57 -115.86
N ARG A 68 -38.54 38.67 -115.23
CA ARG A 68 -38.55 40.02 -115.84
C ARG A 68 -37.23 40.37 -116.54
N ILE A 69 -36.09 40.05 -115.92
CA ILE A 69 -34.75 40.31 -116.47
C ILE A 69 -34.47 39.57 -117.80
N ARG A 70 -35.14 38.45 -118.07
CA ARG A 70 -35.02 37.64 -119.30
C ARG A 70 -36.13 37.91 -120.33
N MET A 71 -37.16 38.69 -120.00
CA MET A 71 -38.31 38.95 -120.87
C MET A 71 -37.90 39.53 -122.23
N ARG A 72 -36.95 40.48 -122.26
CA ARG A 72 -36.43 41.10 -123.49
C ARG A 72 -35.73 40.09 -124.42
N THR A 73 -35.15 39.02 -123.89
CA THR A 73 -34.53 37.94 -124.69
C THR A 73 -35.61 37.02 -125.22
N HIS A 74 -36.52 36.54 -124.35
CA HIS A 74 -37.63 35.67 -124.71
C HIS A 74 -38.50 36.24 -125.85
N LEU A 75 -38.76 37.55 -125.86
CA LEU A 75 -39.56 38.19 -126.90
C LEU A 75 -38.95 38.11 -128.32
N LYS A 76 -37.64 37.88 -128.46
CA LYS A 76 -36.98 37.64 -129.77
C LYS A 76 -37.20 36.22 -130.29
N GLU A 77 -37.44 35.27 -129.39
CA GLU A 77 -37.47 33.82 -129.65
C GLU A 77 -38.87 33.21 -129.42
N CYS A 78 -39.87 34.06 -129.16
CA CYS A 78 -41.22 33.66 -128.79
C CYS A 78 -41.87 32.79 -129.90
N PRO A 79 -42.20 31.51 -129.63
CA PRO A 79 -42.67 30.57 -130.67
C PRO A 79 -44.01 30.97 -131.29
N ARG A 80 -44.81 31.80 -130.59
CA ARG A 80 -46.09 32.32 -131.12
C ARG A 80 -45.92 33.38 -132.22
N ALA A 81 -44.69 33.79 -132.54
CA ALA A 81 -44.38 34.75 -133.60
C ALA A 81 -44.32 34.15 -135.02
N LYS A 82 -44.27 32.82 -135.19
CA LYS A 82 -44.14 32.15 -136.50
C LYS A 82 -44.85 30.79 -136.53
N ALA A 83 -46.11 30.74 -136.99
CA ALA A 83 -46.81 29.48 -137.25
C ALA A 83 -47.91 29.61 -138.32
N GLN A 84 -47.89 28.73 -139.33
CA GLN A 84 -48.98 28.51 -140.29
C GLN A 84 -48.94 27.01 -140.73
N PRO A 85 -50.09 26.30 -140.86
CA PRO A 85 -50.09 24.82 -140.94
C PRO A 85 -50.37 24.25 -142.35
N GLN A 86 -49.96 23.00 -142.61
CA GLN A 86 -50.38 22.18 -143.76
C GLN A 86 -50.52 20.68 -143.42
N GLN A 87 -51.15 19.91 -144.32
CA GLN A 87 -51.50 18.48 -144.25
C GLN A 87 -51.01 17.76 -145.55
N SER A 88 -51.22 16.48 -145.88
CA SER A 88 -52.09 15.35 -145.44
C SER A 88 -51.36 14.01 -145.82
N ASN A 89 -51.88 12.82 -146.18
CA ASN A 89 -53.22 12.26 -146.41
C ASN A 89 -53.20 10.71 -146.49
N SER A 90 -54.39 10.11 -146.72
CA SER A 90 -54.66 8.84 -147.43
C SER A 90 -54.63 7.49 -146.69
N LEU A 91 -55.40 6.54 -147.23
CA LEU A 91 -56.15 5.54 -146.45
C LEU A 91 -55.60 4.10 -146.50
N GLU A 92 -54.91 3.66 -147.55
CA GLU A 92 -54.27 2.33 -147.56
C GLU A 92 -53.04 2.29 -146.64
N ARG A 93 -52.38 3.45 -146.47
CA ARG A 93 -51.45 3.66 -145.36
C ARG A 93 -52.15 3.49 -144.01
N LEU A 94 -53.45 3.78 -143.89
CA LEU A 94 -54.15 3.71 -142.61
C LEU A 94 -54.24 2.28 -142.09
N ASP A 95 -54.42 1.27 -142.95
CA ASP A 95 -54.52 -0.13 -142.51
C ASP A 95 -53.16 -0.64 -142.02
N GLN A 96 -52.09 -0.47 -142.80
CA GLN A 96 -50.72 -0.76 -142.35
C GLN A 96 -50.29 0.10 -141.16
N PHE A 97 -50.79 1.34 -141.03
CA PHE A 97 -50.52 2.22 -139.88
C PHE A 97 -51.32 1.80 -138.65
N MET A 98 -52.53 1.23 -138.82
CA MET A 98 -53.31 0.64 -137.76
C MET A 98 -52.67 -0.67 -137.30
N ASP A 99 -52.25 -1.56 -138.20
CA ASP A 99 -51.49 -2.77 -137.85
C ASP A 99 -50.15 -2.42 -137.17
N ASN A 100 -49.38 -1.47 -137.68
CA ASN A 100 -48.14 -1.04 -137.02
C ASN A 100 -48.42 -0.37 -135.66
N ARG A 101 -49.56 0.32 -135.50
CA ARG A 101 -49.98 0.87 -134.19
C ARG A 101 -50.52 -0.19 -133.25
N ILE A 102 -51.18 -1.24 -133.72
CA ILE A 102 -51.62 -2.39 -132.93
C ILE A 102 -50.39 -3.15 -132.45
N ASN A 103 -49.47 -3.49 -133.36
CA ASN A 103 -48.17 -4.09 -133.03
C ASN A 103 -47.33 -3.22 -132.08
N GLN A 104 -47.42 -1.88 -132.17
CA GLN A 104 -46.76 -0.99 -131.22
C GLN A 104 -47.48 -0.98 -129.87
N LEU A 105 -48.81 -0.90 -129.84
CA LEU A 105 -49.61 -0.97 -128.61
C LEU A 105 -49.44 -2.32 -127.90
N GLU A 106 -49.28 -3.42 -128.62
CA GLU A 106 -48.98 -4.75 -128.06
C GLU A 106 -47.58 -4.82 -127.46
N LYS A 107 -46.57 -4.18 -128.08
CA LYS A 107 -45.24 -4.00 -127.49
C LYS A 107 -45.29 -3.10 -126.26
N ASP A 108 -46.02 -1.99 -126.32
CA ASP A 108 -46.18 -1.05 -125.21
C ASP A 108 -46.92 -1.72 -124.03
N LEU A 109 -47.98 -2.48 -124.28
CA LEU A 109 -48.68 -3.30 -123.29
C LEU A 109 -47.79 -4.39 -122.70
N SER A 110 -46.93 -5.02 -123.52
CA SER A 110 -45.97 -6.02 -123.05
C SER A 110 -44.88 -5.40 -122.18
N ALA A 111 -44.38 -4.22 -122.55
CA ALA A 111 -43.42 -3.45 -121.76
C ALA A 111 -44.05 -2.97 -120.44
N LEU A 112 -45.25 -2.39 -120.47
CA LEU A 112 -46.02 -2.02 -119.28
C LEU A 112 -46.27 -3.22 -118.35
N ARG A 113 -46.59 -4.39 -118.91
CA ARG A 113 -46.75 -5.63 -118.14
C ARG A 113 -45.43 -6.10 -117.51
N SER A 114 -44.30 -5.95 -118.21
CA SER A 114 -42.98 -6.28 -117.67
C SER A 114 -42.60 -5.35 -116.51
N VAL A 115 -42.75 -4.03 -116.70
CA VAL A 115 -42.49 -3.02 -115.66
C VAL A 115 -43.42 -3.21 -114.46
N LEU A 116 -44.70 -3.52 -114.68
CA LEU A 116 -45.65 -3.80 -113.60
C LEU A 116 -45.28 -5.07 -112.82
N ASN A 117 -44.84 -6.14 -113.50
CA ASN A 117 -44.35 -7.35 -112.83
C ASN A 117 -43.09 -7.06 -111.99
N GLU A 118 -42.17 -6.24 -112.51
CA GLU A 118 -40.96 -5.84 -111.79
C GLU A 118 -41.29 -4.98 -110.56
N GLU A 119 -42.14 -3.96 -110.71
CA GLU A 119 -42.65 -3.12 -109.62
C GLU A 119 -43.36 -3.95 -108.53
N ILE A 120 -44.13 -4.97 -108.91
CA ILE A 120 -44.75 -5.92 -107.98
C ILE A 120 -43.67 -6.73 -107.24
N GLY A 121 -42.64 -7.21 -107.94
CA GLY A 121 -41.49 -7.90 -107.34
C GLY A 121 -40.74 -7.02 -106.33
N GLN A 122 -40.39 -5.80 -106.72
CA GLN A 122 -39.72 -4.82 -105.85
C GLN A 122 -40.59 -4.51 -104.60
N ARG A 123 -41.91 -4.34 -104.76
CA ARG A 123 -42.83 -4.17 -103.62
C ARG A 123 -42.90 -5.37 -102.70
N LEU A 124 -42.85 -6.60 -103.22
CA LEU A 124 -42.83 -7.82 -102.40
C LEU A 124 -41.53 -7.93 -101.58
N HIS A 125 -40.39 -7.53 -102.14
CA HIS A 125 -39.13 -7.42 -101.37
C HIS A 125 -39.24 -6.35 -100.27
N LEU A 126 -39.72 -5.14 -100.58
CA LEU A 126 -39.91 -4.07 -99.60
C LEU A 126 -40.88 -4.47 -98.47
N ILE A 127 -41.96 -5.21 -98.77
CA ILE A 127 -42.88 -5.76 -97.76
C ILE A 127 -42.16 -6.77 -96.85
N THR A 128 -41.30 -7.62 -97.42
CA THR A 128 -40.51 -8.61 -96.68
C THR A 128 -39.50 -7.92 -95.75
N ASP A 129 -38.79 -6.91 -96.24
CA ASP A 129 -37.80 -6.16 -95.46
C ASP A 129 -38.45 -5.33 -94.34
N VAL A 130 -39.57 -4.68 -94.61
CA VAL A 130 -40.38 -4.02 -93.56
C VAL A 130 -40.90 -5.04 -92.53
N GLY A 131 -41.25 -6.26 -92.97
CA GLY A 131 -41.60 -7.36 -92.06
C GLY A 131 -40.44 -7.80 -91.17
N ASN A 132 -39.22 -7.86 -91.71
CA ASN A 132 -38.01 -8.20 -90.96
C ASN A 132 -37.60 -7.08 -89.98
N LEU A 133 -37.66 -5.81 -90.41
CA LEU A 133 -37.42 -4.64 -89.56
C LEU A 133 -38.41 -4.57 -88.40
N ARG A 134 -39.69 -4.90 -88.61
CA ARG A 134 -40.69 -4.99 -87.53
C ARG A 134 -40.34 -6.07 -86.51
N LYS A 135 -39.90 -7.25 -86.93
CA LYS A 135 -39.44 -8.32 -86.01
C LYS A 135 -38.21 -7.87 -85.21
N TYR A 136 -37.24 -7.22 -85.86
CA TYR A 136 -36.05 -6.72 -85.19
C TYR A 136 -36.39 -5.64 -84.15
N ASN A 137 -37.26 -4.69 -84.49
CA ASN A 137 -37.73 -3.67 -83.55
C ASN A 137 -38.52 -4.26 -82.37
N GLN A 138 -39.30 -5.33 -82.58
CA GLN A 138 -39.98 -6.03 -81.48
C GLN A 138 -38.95 -6.60 -80.49
N VAL A 139 -37.94 -7.34 -80.98
CA VAL A 139 -36.87 -7.90 -80.15
C VAL A 139 -36.10 -6.79 -79.41
N LEU A 140 -35.87 -5.63 -80.03
CA LEU A 140 -35.24 -4.49 -79.35
C LEU A 140 -36.10 -3.90 -78.23
N GLU A 141 -37.43 -3.78 -78.42
CA GLU A 141 -38.33 -3.28 -77.37
C GLU A 141 -38.52 -4.31 -76.23
N ASP A 142 -38.56 -5.61 -76.55
CA ASP A 142 -38.59 -6.69 -75.57
C ASP A 142 -37.33 -6.67 -74.69
N TRP A 143 -36.14 -6.60 -75.32
CA TRP A 143 -34.85 -6.59 -74.61
C TRP A 143 -34.63 -5.31 -73.80
N LYS A 144 -35.14 -4.17 -74.31
CA LYS A 144 -35.21 -2.89 -73.59
C LYS A 144 -36.12 -2.98 -72.36
N HIS A 145 -37.25 -3.69 -72.45
CA HIS A 145 -38.15 -3.90 -71.30
C HIS A 145 -37.48 -4.74 -70.21
N GLU A 146 -36.83 -5.84 -70.59
CA GLU A 146 -36.06 -6.72 -69.70
C GLU A 146 -34.88 -5.99 -69.04
N ALA A 147 -34.16 -5.15 -69.80
CA ALA A 147 -33.10 -4.29 -69.28
C ALA A 147 -33.64 -3.22 -68.31
N ASP A 148 -34.72 -2.53 -68.66
CA ASP A 148 -35.37 -1.55 -67.77
C ASP A 148 -35.90 -2.21 -66.49
N GLU A 149 -36.41 -3.45 -66.54
CA GLU A 149 -36.82 -4.21 -65.36
C GLU A 149 -35.63 -4.61 -64.48
N SER A 150 -34.57 -5.12 -65.09
CA SER A 150 -33.31 -5.44 -64.40
C SER A 150 -32.73 -4.21 -63.68
N VAL A 151 -32.73 -3.05 -64.36
CA VAL A 151 -32.26 -1.77 -63.78
C VAL A 151 -33.19 -1.29 -62.65
N ARG A 152 -34.52 -1.46 -62.77
CA ARG A 152 -35.46 -1.21 -61.67
C ARG A 152 -35.18 -2.10 -60.46
N GLY A 153 -34.95 -3.40 -60.67
CA GLY A 153 -34.62 -4.37 -59.63
C GLY A 153 -33.33 -4.03 -58.88
N VAL A 154 -32.23 -3.81 -59.61
CA VAL A 154 -30.94 -3.39 -59.01
C VAL A 154 -31.07 -2.08 -58.23
N LYS A 155 -31.87 -1.13 -58.74
CA LYS A 155 -32.12 0.14 -58.04
C LYS A 155 -32.96 -0.02 -56.77
N ALA A 156 -33.88 -0.98 -56.73
CA ALA A 156 -34.64 -1.29 -55.51
C ALA A 156 -33.73 -1.90 -54.44
N LEU A 157 -32.92 -2.91 -54.79
CA LEU A 157 -31.94 -3.54 -53.90
C LEU A 157 -30.90 -2.55 -53.38
N LEU A 158 -30.42 -1.63 -54.23
CA LEU A 158 -29.50 -0.57 -53.82
C LEU A 158 -30.14 0.40 -52.81
N ASN A 159 -31.41 0.74 -52.96
CA ASN A 159 -32.13 1.57 -51.99
C ASN A 159 -32.31 0.84 -50.65
N GLU A 160 -32.61 -0.46 -50.69
CA GLU A 160 -32.75 -1.31 -49.50
C GLU A 160 -31.44 -1.41 -48.71
N GLU A 161 -30.32 -1.72 -49.40
CA GLU A 161 -28.97 -1.69 -48.83
C GLU A 161 -28.61 -0.31 -48.25
N ILE A 162 -28.95 0.79 -48.94
CA ILE A 162 -28.70 2.15 -48.42
C ILE A 162 -29.46 2.41 -47.11
N VAL A 163 -30.73 2.01 -47.01
CA VAL A 163 -31.55 2.20 -45.80
C VAL A 163 -31.06 1.29 -44.67
N GLN A 164 -30.81 0.02 -44.95
CA GLN A 164 -30.30 -0.94 -43.97
C GLN A 164 -28.94 -0.49 -43.41
N ARG A 165 -28.01 -0.08 -44.28
CA ARG A 165 -26.67 0.37 -43.90
C ARG A 165 -26.69 1.71 -43.16
N GLN A 166 -27.65 2.60 -43.46
CA GLN A 166 -27.89 3.82 -42.66
C GLN A 166 -28.39 3.48 -41.24
N PHE A 167 -29.27 2.49 -41.10
CA PHE A 167 -29.72 2.01 -39.80
C PHE A 167 -28.59 1.36 -38.99
N GLU A 168 -27.83 0.44 -39.58
CA GLU A 168 -26.69 -0.24 -38.94
C GLU A 168 -25.62 0.75 -38.45
N VAL A 169 -25.24 1.73 -39.29
CA VAL A 169 -24.30 2.79 -38.89
C VAL A 169 -24.90 3.70 -37.82
N GLY A 170 -26.21 3.92 -37.83
CA GLY A 170 -26.95 4.67 -36.81
C GLY A 170 -26.91 4.00 -35.43
N GLU A 171 -27.22 2.70 -35.35
CA GLU A 171 -27.15 1.95 -34.09
C GLU A 171 -25.70 1.79 -33.61
N ALA A 172 -24.77 1.43 -34.50
CA ALA A 172 -23.36 1.33 -34.16
C ALA A 172 -22.78 2.66 -33.65
N TYR A 173 -23.27 3.81 -34.14
CA TYR A 173 -22.89 5.12 -33.59
C TYR A 173 -23.42 5.32 -32.17
N LYS A 174 -24.69 4.99 -31.89
CA LYS A 174 -25.26 5.06 -30.53
C LYS A 174 -24.48 4.18 -29.54
N ASP A 175 -24.19 2.95 -29.93
CA ASP A 175 -23.43 2.01 -29.10
C ASP A 175 -22.02 2.53 -28.81
N ASN A 176 -21.34 3.11 -29.80
CA ASN A 176 -20.03 3.75 -29.57
C ASN A 176 -20.11 4.96 -28.62
N VAL A 177 -21.17 5.78 -28.69
CA VAL A 177 -21.40 6.88 -27.74
C VAL A 177 -21.65 6.35 -26.33
N ALA A 178 -22.54 5.37 -26.15
CA ALA A 178 -22.85 4.77 -24.86
C ALA A 178 -21.61 4.09 -24.23
N ASN A 179 -20.81 3.38 -25.03
CA ASN A 179 -19.54 2.80 -24.59
C ASN A 179 -18.53 3.89 -24.18
N PHE A 180 -18.43 5.00 -24.92
CA PHE A 180 -17.55 6.12 -24.56
C PHE A 180 -17.98 6.81 -23.26
N GLU A 181 -19.28 6.99 -23.03
CA GLU A 181 -19.81 7.51 -21.77
C GLU A 181 -19.55 6.57 -20.59
N MET A 182 -19.72 5.26 -20.78
CA MET A 182 -19.39 4.25 -19.76
C MET A 182 -17.89 4.24 -19.44
N ILE A 183 -17.01 4.27 -20.44
CA ILE A 183 -15.56 4.38 -20.25
C ILE A 183 -15.19 5.67 -19.51
N LYS A 184 -15.83 6.80 -19.85
CA LYS A 184 -15.64 8.09 -19.18
C LYS A 184 -16.08 8.04 -17.72
N LYS A 185 -17.18 7.34 -17.41
CA LYS A 185 -17.63 7.12 -16.03
C LYS A 185 -16.64 6.26 -15.25
N VAL A 186 -16.30 5.07 -15.75
CA VAL A 186 -15.36 4.14 -15.11
C VAL A 186 -14.00 4.81 -14.86
N LYS A 187 -13.52 5.66 -15.78
CA LYS A 187 -12.32 6.48 -15.57
C LYS A 187 -12.45 7.46 -14.40
N ALA A 188 -13.61 8.09 -14.24
CA ALA A 188 -13.86 9.02 -13.12
C ALA A 188 -13.98 8.27 -11.79
N ASP A 189 -14.64 7.11 -11.78
CA ASP A 189 -14.76 6.24 -10.60
C ASP A 189 -13.37 5.77 -10.13
N ILE A 190 -12.52 5.27 -11.05
CA ILE A 190 -11.12 4.87 -10.77
C ILE A 190 -10.28 6.05 -10.26
N GLN A 191 -10.42 7.24 -10.84
CA GLN A 191 -9.70 8.43 -10.35
C GLN A 191 -10.12 8.79 -8.92
N GLY A 192 -11.41 8.68 -8.59
CA GLY A 192 -11.91 8.88 -7.23
C GLY A 192 -11.32 7.89 -6.23
N GLU A 193 -11.22 6.62 -6.58
CA GLU A 193 -10.56 5.61 -5.75
C GLU A 193 -9.05 5.89 -5.58
N MET A 194 -8.35 6.28 -6.65
CA MET A 194 -6.94 6.69 -6.58
C MET A 194 -6.73 7.90 -5.66
N ASP A 195 -7.57 8.94 -5.75
CA ASP A 195 -7.50 10.14 -4.91
C ASP A 195 -7.76 9.83 -3.43
N VAL A 196 -8.60 8.84 -3.13
CA VAL A 196 -8.85 8.34 -1.75
C VAL A 196 -7.67 7.52 -1.24
N LEU A 197 -7.16 6.58 -2.04
CA LEU A 197 -5.99 5.78 -1.67
C LEU A 197 -4.74 6.65 -1.44
N GLN A 198 -4.53 7.69 -2.26
CA GLN A 198 -3.43 8.63 -2.08
C GLN A 198 -3.55 9.41 -0.75
N LYS A 199 -4.76 9.84 -0.35
CA LYS A 199 -4.99 10.47 0.96
C LYS A 199 -4.73 9.51 2.12
N ASN A 200 -5.20 8.26 2.01
CA ASN A 200 -4.97 7.24 3.04
C ASN A 200 -3.47 6.93 3.20
N ILE A 201 -2.70 6.86 2.10
CA ILE A 201 -1.24 6.70 2.13
C ILE A 201 -0.56 7.91 2.79
N GLN A 202 -1.00 9.14 2.48
CA GLN A 202 -0.47 10.35 3.12
C GLN A 202 -0.76 10.39 4.62
N GLN A 203 -1.97 10.01 5.04
CA GLN A 203 -2.34 9.90 6.46
C GLN A 203 -1.51 8.83 7.19
N LEU A 204 -1.43 7.61 6.66
CA LEU A 204 -0.61 6.54 7.25
C LEU A 204 0.89 6.92 7.33
N SER A 205 1.39 7.70 6.37
CA SER A 205 2.76 8.22 6.40
C SER A 205 2.99 9.21 7.55
N LEU A 206 1.98 10.03 7.88
CA LEU A 206 2.02 10.94 9.02
C LEU A 206 1.92 10.18 10.34
N GLU A 207 0.96 9.25 10.48
CA GLU A 207 0.79 8.41 11.67
C GLU A 207 2.05 7.59 11.98
N VAL A 208 2.72 7.04 10.96
CA VAL A 208 4.01 6.34 11.12
C VAL A 208 5.10 7.30 11.58
N ALA A 209 5.17 8.53 11.06
CA ALA A 209 6.15 9.53 11.50
C ALA A 209 5.92 9.96 12.97
N GLU A 210 4.66 10.14 13.38
CA GLU A 210 4.30 10.43 14.77
C GLU A 210 4.67 9.28 15.70
N HIS A 211 4.41 8.02 15.31
CA HIS A 211 4.82 6.85 16.08
C HIS A 211 6.35 6.70 16.18
N VAL A 212 7.11 6.98 15.12
CA VAL A 212 8.58 6.97 15.14
C VAL A 212 9.13 8.04 16.08
N ASN A 213 8.59 9.26 16.02
CA ASN A 213 8.97 10.34 16.93
C ASN A 213 8.67 9.98 18.39
N HIS A 214 7.49 9.42 18.68
CA HIS A 214 7.11 9.01 20.04
C HIS A 214 7.98 7.87 20.57
N LEU A 215 8.38 6.91 19.72
CA LEU A 215 9.35 5.86 20.09
C LEU A 215 10.72 6.48 20.41
N ASN A 216 11.20 7.42 19.61
CA ASN A 216 12.47 8.11 19.84
C ASN A 216 12.47 8.90 21.17
N ASP A 217 11.40 9.64 21.46
CA ASP A 217 11.21 10.34 22.73
C ASP A 217 11.22 9.39 23.94
N ASN A 218 10.68 8.18 23.79
CA ASN A 218 10.66 7.19 24.86
C ASN A 218 12.03 6.50 25.03
N THR A 219 12.76 6.24 23.94
CA THR A 219 14.16 5.78 24.00
C THR A 219 15.04 6.79 24.74
N MET A 220 14.96 8.07 24.39
CA MET A 220 15.74 9.14 25.03
C MET A 220 15.49 9.24 26.55
N LYS A 221 14.23 9.07 27.00
CA LYS A 221 13.88 9.03 28.44
C LYS A 221 14.41 7.78 29.14
N LEU A 222 14.45 6.64 28.45
CA LEU A 222 15.03 5.41 29.00
C LEU A 222 16.55 5.53 29.13
N GLU A 223 17.23 6.13 28.14
CA GLU A 223 18.66 6.44 28.19
C GLU A 223 18.99 7.40 29.35
N GLU A 224 18.22 8.49 29.52
CA GLU A 224 18.35 9.41 30.64
C GLU A 224 18.17 8.71 32.00
N MET A 225 17.14 7.87 32.15
CA MET A 225 16.87 7.11 33.38
C MET A 225 17.94 6.05 33.67
N ILE A 226 18.51 5.41 32.63
CA ILE A 226 19.64 4.49 32.78
C ILE A 226 20.88 5.23 33.28
N LEU A 227 21.25 6.35 32.65
CA LEU A 227 22.40 7.16 33.05
C LEU A 227 22.26 7.71 34.49
N GLU A 228 21.07 8.14 34.89
CA GLU A 228 20.82 8.60 36.26
C GLU A 228 20.92 7.44 37.28
N ASN A 229 20.48 6.23 36.91
CA ASN A 229 20.60 5.03 37.75
C ASN A 229 22.05 4.49 37.83
N GLU A 230 22.80 4.54 36.73
CA GLU A 230 24.24 4.23 36.71
C GLU A 230 25.01 5.18 37.63
N LYS A 231 24.74 6.49 37.53
CA LYS A 231 25.29 7.47 38.46
C LYS A 231 24.94 7.15 39.92
N LYS A 232 23.66 6.95 40.23
CA LYS A 232 23.19 6.60 41.59
C LYS A 232 23.78 5.29 42.12
N ASN A 233 24.27 4.40 41.27
CA ASN A 233 24.99 3.21 41.69
C ASN A 233 26.47 3.48 41.88
N LEU A 234 27.11 4.30 41.03
CA LEU A 234 28.49 4.77 41.23
C LEU A 234 28.63 5.53 42.55
N ASP A 235 27.71 6.47 42.84
CA ASP A 235 27.67 7.24 44.08
C ASP A 235 27.64 6.29 45.31
N LYS A 236 26.81 5.24 45.28
CA LYS A 236 26.77 4.19 46.34
C LYS A 236 28.02 3.33 46.41
N PHE A 237 28.68 3.03 45.30
CA PHE A 237 29.94 2.29 45.32
C PHE A 237 31.04 3.12 46.01
N ILE A 238 31.05 4.43 45.82
CA ILE A 238 31.93 5.36 46.54
C ILE A 238 31.58 5.37 48.04
N GLU A 239 30.30 5.49 48.42
CA GLU A 239 29.86 5.39 49.84
C GLU A 239 30.31 4.07 50.50
N ILE A 240 30.24 2.94 49.78
CA ILE A 240 30.70 1.63 50.26
C ILE A 240 32.22 1.59 50.39
N GLU A 241 32.96 2.16 49.44
CA GLU A 241 34.43 2.24 49.50
C GLU A 241 34.90 3.13 50.66
N GLU A 242 34.26 4.29 50.89
CA GLU A 242 34.52 5.13 52.06
C GLU A 242 34.25 4.39 53.37
N PHE A 243 33.10 3.69 53.48
CA PHE A 243 32.75 2.89 54.66
C PHE A 243 33.74 1.73 54.92
N LEU A 244 34.21 1.06 53.88
CA LEU A 244 35.22 0.00 53.98
C LEU A 244 36.59 0.56 54.43
N ASN A 245 36.99 1.73 53.93
CA ASN A 245 38.21 2.42 54.37
C ASN A 245 38.13 2.84 55.85
N VAL A 246 36.97 3.30 56.32
CA VAL A 246 36.73 3.58 57.75
C VAL A 246 36.85 2.30 58.57
N LEU A 247 36.23 1.18 58.14
CA LEU A 247 36.31 -0.10 58.84
C LEU A 247 37.74 -0.67 58.91
N ASP A 248 38.56 -0.52 57.86
CA ASP A 248 39.97 -0.91 57.86
C ASP A 248 40.79 -0.07 58.86
N GLY A 249 40.57 1.25 58.92
CA GLY A 249 41.18 2.12 59.93
C GLY A 249 40.78 1.73 61.37
N ASP A 250 39.51 1.40 61.57
CA ASP A 250 38.96 0.95 62.86
C ASP A 250 39.54 -0.41 63.28
N LEU A 251 39.68 -1.35 62.33
CA LEU A 251 40.31 -2.65 62.54
C LEU A 251 41.78 -2.53 62.88
N LYS A 252 42.55 -1.71 62.14
CA LYS A 252 43.97 -1.42 62.43
C LYS A 252 44.15 -0.83 63.83
N THR A 253 43.30 0.12 64.20
CA THR A 253 43.32 0.75 65.53
C THR A 253 43.02 -0.27 66.65
N LYS A 254 42.02 -1.15 66.45
CA LYS A 254 41.69 -2.24 67.37
C LYS A 254 42.79 -3.30 67.46
N PHE A 255 43.49 -3.60 66.36
CA PHE A 255 44.64 -4.51 66.36
C PHE A 255 45.79 -3.97 67.22
N VAL A 256 46.15 -2.69 67.06
CA VAL A 256 47.20 -2.05 67.89
C VAL A 256 46.82 -2.05 69.37
N ALA A 257 45.59 -1.64 69.70
CA ALA A 257 45.08 -1.67 71.08
C ALA A 257 45.08 -3.09 71.67
N ASN A 258 44.79 -4.12 70.87
CA ASN A 258 44.81 -5.52 71.30
C ASN A 258 46.25 -6.05 71.49
N SER A 259 47.23 -5.63 70.67
CA SER A 259 48.65 -5.93 70.95
C SER A 259 49.15 -5.29 72.25
N ASP A 260 48.74 -4.05 72.54
CA ASP A 260 49.07 -3.38 73.81
C ASP A 260 48.44 -4.07 75.01
N LEU A 261 47.19 -4.55 74.88
CA LEU A 261 46.51 -5.33 75.92
C LEU A 261 47.19 -6.69 76.14
N ASN A 262 47.55 -7.39 75.07
CA ASN A 262 48.29 -8.66 75.16
C ASN A 262 49.68 -8.48 75.80
N ALA A 263 50.38 -7.39 75.49
CA ALA A 263 51.66 -7.06 76.13
C ALA A 263 51.50 -6.77 77.64
N LYS A 264 50.45 -6.02 78.02
CA LYS A 264 50.10 -5.76 79.43
C LYS A 264 49.72 -7.04 80.17
N GLN A 265 48.93 -7.92 79.54
CA GLN A 265 48.56 -9.21 80.11
C GLN A 265 49.80 -10.10 80.31
N ALA A 266 50.70 -10.18 79.32
CA ALA A 266 51.93 -10.96 79.44
C ALA A 266 52.84 -10.45 80.58
N ASN A 267 52.90 -9.14 80.80
CA ASN A 267 53.61 -8.56 81.95
C ASN A 267 52.92 -8.91 83.29
N MET A 268 51.58 -8.78 83.36
CA MET A 268 50.80 -9.14 84.55
C MET A 268 50.93 -10.64 84.89
N ASP A 269 50.95 -11.52 83.89
CA ASP A 269 51.20 -12.96 84.07
C ASP A 269 52.58 -13.26 84.67
N LEU A 270 53.61 -12.44 84.36
CA LEU A 270 54.94 -12.55 84.96
C LEU A 270 54.95 -12.07 86.41
N GLU A 271 54.28 -10.95 86.70
CA GLU A 271 54.10 -10.43 88.07
C GLU A 271 53.33 -11.42 88.95
N VAL A 272 52.25 -12.01 88.44
CA VAL A 272 51.45 -13.05 89.13
C VAL A 272 52.28 -14.33 89.36
N LYS A 273 53.11 -14.76 88.42
CA LYS A 273 54.03 -15.90 88.61
C LYS A 273 55.09 -15.59 89.68
N SER A 274 55.65 -14.38 89.67
CA SER A 274 56.60 -13.92 90.70
C SER A 274 55.96 -13.92 92.08
N MET A 275 54.77 -13.33 92.22
CA MET A 275 54.04 -13.28 93.48
C MET A 275 53.59 -14.67 93.96
N LYS A 276 53.23 -15.59 93.05
CA LYS A 276 52.96 -17.00 93.41
C LYS A 276 54.18 -17.68 94.02
N ASN A 277 55.37 -17.49 93.44
CA ASN A 277 56.60 -18.06 94.00
C ASN A 277 56.88 -17.52 95.39
N ILE A 278 56.71 -16.20 95.60
CA ILE A 278 56.86 -15.56 96.92
C ILE A 278 55.86 -16.16 97.94
N VAL A 279 54.60 -16.36 97.55
CA VAL A 279 53.58 -16.97 98.42
C VAL A 279 53.99 -18.39 98.85
N CYS A 280 54.38 -19.27 97.92
CA CYS A 280 54.83 -20.62 98.27
C CYS A 280 56.11 -20.59 99.15
N GLU A 281 57.04 -19.67 98.90
CA GLU A 281 58.21 -19.45 99.75
C GLU A 281 57.86 -18.97 101.17
N THR A 282 56.74 -18.27 101.36
CA THR A 282 56.25 -17.91 102.70
C THR A 282 55.45 -19.03 103.36
N GLU A 283 54.69 -19.81 102.58
CA GLU A 283 53.93 -20.97 103.04
C GLU A 283 54.87 -22.05 103.63
N GLU A 284 55.92 -22.42 102.88
CA GLU A 284 57.00 -23.29 103.36
C GLU A 284 57.70 -22.78 104.64
N ARG A 285 57.78 -21.45 104.84
CA ARG A 285 58.37 -20.87 106.05
C ARG A 285 57.40 -20.94 107.24
N CYS A 286 56.10 -20.77 107.01
CA CYS A 286 55.06 -20.96 108.03
C CYS A 286 55.00 -22.41 108.52
N GLU A 287 55.01 -23.40 107.62
CA GLU A 287 55.05 -24.83 107.99
C GLU A 287 56.26 -25.16 108.89
N LYS A 288 57.45 -24.62 108.54
CA LYS A 288 58.69 -24.82 109.31
C LYS A 288 58.62 -24.17 110.70
N LEU A 289 57.95 -23.01 110.82
CA LEU A 289 57.70 -22.36 112.12
C LEU A 289 56.68 -23.13 112.96
N GLU A 290 55.60 -23.63 112.36
CA GLU A 290 54.58 -24.44 113.03
C GLU A 290 55.16 -25.75 113.57
N GLY A 291 56.03 -26.42 112.79
CA GLY A 291 56.78 -27.59 113.26
C GLY A 291 57.64 -27.31 114.49
N ILE A 292 58.34 -26.16 114.50
CA ILE A 292 59.16 -25.72 115.65
C ILE A 292 58.30 -25.40 116.88
N VAL A 293 57.15 -24.75 116.70
CA VAL A 293 56.21 -24.45 117.80
C VAL A 293 55.68 -25.74 118.44
N ASN A 294 55.26 -26.71 117.62
CA ASN A 294 54.79 -28.02 118.12
C ASN A 294 55.90 -28.80 118.86
N GLU A 295 57.16 -28.72 118.41
CA GLU A 295 58.29 -29.35 119.12
C GLU A 295 58.56 -28.67 120.48
N ILE A 296 58.42 -27.34 120.56
CA ILE A 296 58.55 -26.59 121.83
C ILE A 296 57.42 -26.96 122.79
N ASP A 297 56.17 -26.99 122.35
CA ASP A 297 55.02 -27.35 123.19
C ASP A 297 55.13 -28.78 123.72
N THR A 298 55.59 -29.72 122.89
CA THR A 298 55.85 -31.11 123.31
C THR A 298 56.92 -31.18 124.41
N LYS A 299 58.00 -30.40 124.31
CA LYS A 299 59.05 -30.31 125.34
C LYS A 299 58.58 -29.60 126.62
N LEU A 300 57.68 -28.62 126.50
CA LEU A 300 57.07 -27.93 127.63
C LEU A 300 56.20 -28.89 128.46
N HIS A 301 55.33 -29.68 127.81
CA HIS A 301 54.53 -30.70 128.48
C HIS A 301 55.40 -31.76 129.18
N GLN A 302 56.50 -32.21 128.56
CA GLN A 302 57.45 -33.15 129.17
C GLN A 302 58.16 -32.58 130.42
N THR A 303 58.52 -31.29 130.40
CA THR A 303 59.18 -30.63 131.55
C THR A 303 58.20 -30.30 132.68
N MET A 304 56.94 -29.97 132.37
CA MET A 304 55.88 -29.85 133.38
C MET A 304 55.63 -31.19 134.10
N GLN A 305 55.58 -32.31 133.35
CA GLN A 305 55.41 -33.64 133.93
C GLN A 305 56.54 -34.00 134.91
N THR A 306 57.80 -33.76 134.53
CA THR A 306 58.96 -34.07 135.39
C THR A 306 59.05 -33.18 136.63
N LEU A 307 58.58 -31.93 136.57
CA LEU A 307 58.46 -31.07 137.76
C LEU A 307 57.47 -31.63 138.78
N ALA A 308 56.29 -32.08 138.34
CA ALA A 308 55.27 -32.65 139.23
C ALA A 308 55.74 -33.93 139.94
N ASP A 309 56.52 -34.77 139.25
CA ASP A 309 57.12 -35.98 139.85
C ASP A 309 58.21 -35.62 140.89
N LEU A 310 59.02 -34.59 140.63
CA LEU A 310 60.03 -34.10 141.56
C LEU A 310 59.42 -33.47 142.83
N GLU A 311 58.34 -32.69 142.70
CA GLU A 311 57.62 -32.12 143.85
C GLU A 311 57.05 -33.22 144.76
N ASN A 312 56.45 -34.27 144.18
CA ASN A 312 55.97 -35.44 144.92
C ASN A 312 57.09 -36.17 145.69
N HIS A 313 58.26 -36.35 145.06
CA HIS A 313 59.42 -36.94 145.71
C HIS A 313 59.93 -36.08 146.89
N LEU A 314 60.04 -34.76 146.71
CA LEU A 314 60.47 -33.82 147.76
C LEU A 314 59.51 -33.82 148.96
N ALA A 315 58.20 -33.74 148.70
CA ALA A 315 57.16 -33.79 149.73
C ALA A 315 57.13 -35.12 150.49
N THR A 316 57.52 -36.23 149.84
CA THR A 316 57.65 -37.54 150.46
C THR A 316 58.91 -37.63 151.34
N GLN A 317 60.05 -37.15 150.86
CA GLN A 317 61.33 -37.21 151.59
C GLN A 317 61.28 -36.41 152.90
N GLN A 318 60.71 -35.19 152.88
CA GLN A 318 60.56 -34.35 154.08
C GLN A 318 59.71 -34.99 155.19
N ARG A 319 58.78 -35.90 154.85
CA ARG A 319 57.93 -36.57 155.85
C ARG A 319 58.68 -37.66 156.63
N LEU A 320 59.69 -38.30 156.02
CA LEU A 320 60.42 -39.43 156.61
C LEU A 320 61.47 -39.00 157.65
N THR A 321 62.09 -37.84 157.48
CA THR A 321 63.09 -37.30 158.44
C THR A 321 62.51 -36.83 159.77
N SER A 322 61.18 -36.83 159.94
CA SER A 322 60.47 -36.27 161.10
C SER A 322 60.12 -37.29 162.21
N ILE A 323 60.59 -38.54 162.10
CA ILE A 323 60.25 -39.62 163.04
C ILE A 323 61.05 -39.49 164.35
N GLN A 324 60.51 -38.73 165.31
CA GLN A 324 61.17 -38.44 166.59
C GLN A 324 61.06 -39.53 167.67
N ASN A 325 60.15 -40.49 167.54
CA ASN A 325 59.90 -41.51 168.57
C ASN A 325 60.14 -42.92 168.02
N THR A 326 61.14 -43.59 168.58
CA THR A 326 61.65 -44.91 168.17
C THR A 326 61.51 -45.98 169.25
N ARG A 327 60.71 -45.72 170.30
CA ARG A 327 60.53 -46.62 171.46
C ARG A 327 59.16 -47.30 171.52
N GLY A 328 58.38 -47.27 170.43
CA GLY A 328 57.10 -47.97 170.31
C GLY A 328 55.89 -47.39 171.07
N HIS A 329 56.08 -46.41 171.95
CA HIS A 329 54.99 -45.77 172.70
C HIS A 329 54.59 -44.42 172.09
N LEU A 330 53.46 -44.36 171.38
CA LEU A 330 52.91 -43.12 170.81
C LEU A 330 52.16 -42.31 171.87
N ILE A 331 52.47 -41.01 171.99
CA ILE A 331 51.64 -40.02 172.68
C ILE A 331 51.15 -39.01 171.64
N TRP A 332 49.92 -39.19 171.16
CA TRP A 332 49.34 -38.33 170.12
C TRP A 332 48.44 -37.27 170.75
N ARG A 333 49.00 -36.08 170.99
CA ARG A 333 48.23 -34.92 171.48
C ARG A 333 47.55 -34.20 170.32
N ILE A 334 46.30 -34.57 170.04
CA ILE A 334 45.44 -33.80 169.12
C ILE A 334 45.14 -32.44 169.76
N LYS A 335 45.62 -31.36 169.15
CA LYS A 335 45.21 -29.98 169.46
C LYS A 335 44.00 -29.60 168.62
N ASP A 336 43.22 -28.64 169.12
CA ASP A 336 42.17 -27.93 168.37
C ASP A 336 41.08 -28.86 167.79
N PHE A 337 40.73 -29.87 168.61
CA PHE A 337 39.83 -30.98 168.28
C PHE A 337 38.53 -30.56 167.60
N SER A 338 37.82 -29.55 168.13
CA SER A 338 36.51 -29.16 167.60
C SER A 338 36.56 -28.73 166.13
N LYS A 339 37.56 -27.92 165.73
CA LYS A 339 37.71 -27.49 164.33
C LYS A 339 38.00 -28.68 163.42
N LYS A 340 38.89 -29.58 163.85
CA LYS A 340 39.26 -30.77 163.08
C LYS A 340 38.13 -31.79 162.96
N LEU A 341 37.24 -31.85 163.95
CA LEU A 341 36.03 -32.67 163.89
C LEU A 341 34.99 -32.09 162.91
N GLU A 342 34.87 -30.76 162.82
CA GLU A 342 34.03 -30.11 161.82
C GLU A 342 34.56 -30.35 160.39
N GLU A 343 35.86 -30.15 160.18
CA GLU A 343 36.55 -30.41 158.89
C GLU A 343 36.40 -31.89 158.46
N ALA A 344 36.55 -32.84 159.39
CA ALA A 344 36.38 -34.27 159.12
C ALA A 344 34.94 -34.65 158.74
N LYS A 345 33.92 -34.04 159.37
CA LYS A 345 32.50 -34.25 159.02
C LYS A 345 32.13 -33.67 157.66
N GLN A 346 32.76 -32.57 157.24
CA GLN A 346 32.39 -31.85 156.02
C GLN A 346 33.13 -32.35 154.77
N TYR A 347 34.29 -32.99 154.94
CA TYR A 347 35.16 -33.41 153.84
C TYR A 347 35.70 -34.86 153.96
N GLU A 348 35.11 -35.69 154.83
CA GLU A 348 35.52 -37.09 155.12
C GLU A 348 37.04 -37.29 155.36
N THR A 349 37.71 -36.30 155.95
CA THR A 349 39.16 -36.28 156.09
C THR A 349 39.66 -37.07 157.31
N ILE A 350 40.46 -38.10 157.05
CA ILE A 350 41.07 -38.97 158.08
C ILE A 350 42.30 -38.30 158.70
N LEU A 351 42.40 -38.36 160.04
CA LEU A 351 43.42 -37.64 160.82
C LEU A 351 44.63 -38.52 161.14
N HIS A 352 45.58 -38.63 160.22
CA HIS A 352 46.79 -39.42 160.48
C HIS A 352 47.68 -38.84 161.60
N SER A 353 48.19 -39.71 162.48
CA SER A 353 49.12 -39.36 163.54
C SER A 353 50.47 -38.86 163.02
N ALA A 354 51.32 -38.37 163.93
CA ALA A 354 52.75 -38.34 163.66
C ALA A 354 53.26 -39.77 163.40
N MET A 355 54.21 -39.94 162.48
CA MET A 355 54.85 -41.24 162.28
C MET A 355 55.78 -41.54 163.46
N PHE A 356 55.74 -42.78 163.95
CA PHE A 356 56.59 -43.28 165.02
C PHE A 356 57.14 -44.66 164.61
N SER A 357 58.15 -45.16 165.31
CA SER A 357 58.70 -46.49 165.06
C SER A 357 58.89 -47.29 166.35
N ASN A 358 58.94 -48.61 166.19
CA ASN A 358 59.21 -49.55 167.29
C ASN A 358 60.70 -49.73 167.60
N LYS A 359 61.61 -49.27 166.71
CA LYS A 359 63.06 -49.20 166.89
C LYS A 359 63.68 -48.24 165.86
N PRO A 360 64.94 -47.76 166.00
CA PRO A 360 65.54 -46.77 165.09
C PRO A 360 65.56 -47.15 163.60
N TYR A 361 65.63 -48.45 163.28
CA TYR A 361 65.46 -49.00 161.93
C TYR A 361 64.31 -50.04 161.95
N GLY A 362 63.14 -49.57 162.39
CA GLY A 362 61.93 -50.38 162.56
C GLY A 362 60.87 -50.09 161.50
N TYR A 363 59.66 -50.59 161.73
CA TYR A 363 58.50 -50.21 160.91
C TYR A 363 58.17 -48.74 161.14
N ALA A 364 58.02 -47.95 160.08
CA ALA A 364 57.46 -46.61 160.16
C ALA A 364 55.93 -46.73 160.27
N LEU A 365 55.40 -46.56 161.47
CA LEU A 365 53.99 -46.76 161.79
C LEU A 365 53.26 -45.43 161.92
N ARG A 366 52.00 -45.42 161.48
CA ARG A 366 51.12 -44.27 161.54
C ARG A 366 49.72 -44.74 161.90
N VAL A 367 49.15 -44.21 162.98
CA VAL A 367 47.73 -44.40 163.28
C VAL A 367 46.95 -43.46 162.36
N SER A 368 45.77 -43.89 161.92
CA SER A 368 44.85 -43.13 161.06
C SER A 368 43.49 -43.04 161.74
#